data_AF-A0A922VEU8-F1
#
_entry.id   AF-A0A922VEU8-F1
#
_cell.length_a   1.000
_cell.length_b   1.000
_cell.length_c   1.000
_cell.angle_alpha   90.00
_cell.angle_beta   90.00
_cell.angle_gamma   90.00
#
_symmetry.space_group_name_H-M   'P 1'
#
loop_
_entity.id
_entity.type
_entity.pdbx_description
1 polymer ?
#
loop_
_entity_poly.entity_id
_entity_poly.type
_entity_poly.pdbx_seq_one_letter_code
_entity_poly.pdbx_strand_id
1 'polypeptide(L)'
;MRIRSLFIGRASWPLALLVAYPTASVAMPQLLFFPYEAQIGSSRVYAEAPLDRGAMRRVLERADVRLATSPLADRKVGTRVFLTSGGWRWRFLSLGSGTSLGLTRPMSDLLADAVIVNRRAVSIDGGGPNGPIASRRRLSSVIAHERTHILLRHRLGWLRASTLPFWKSEGYADYVAGDSTLSADEAERLRAVGTKSPALAYYDARIRVTAALAANGGDVQKLLNAQ
;
A
#
# COMPACT_ATOMS: atom_id res chain seq x y z
N MET A 1 33.24 -14.77 -42.70
CA MET A 1 32.25 -14.19 -41.77
C MET A 1 32.37 -14.91 -40.42
N ARG A 2 33.07 -14.34 -39.43
CA ARG A 2 33.27 -14.96 -38.10
C ARG A 2 32.28 -14.33 -37.11
N ILE A 3 31.32 -15.12 -36.64
CA ILE A 3 30.42 -14.74 -35.54
C ILE A 3 31.27 -14.72 -34.27
N ARG A 4 31.53 -13.53 -33.71
CA ARG A 4 32.15 -13.39 -32.39
C ARG A 4 31.10 -13.77 -31.35
N SER A 5 31.21 -14.99 -30.84
CA SER A 5 30.51 -15.42 -29.62
C SER A 5 30.93 -14.52 -28.46
N LEU A 6 29.97 -13.77 -27.90
CA LEU A 6 30.13 -13.07 -26.62
C LEU A 6 30.35 -14.12 -25.53
N PHE A 7 31.62 -14.41 -25.23
CA PHE A 7 32.00 -15.15 -24.02
C PHE A 7 31.70 -14.26 -22.81
N ILE A 8 30.50 -14.43 -22.24
CA ILE A 8 30.21 -13.98 -20.89
C ILE A 8 31.08 -14.85 -19.97
N GLY A 9 32.25 -14.32 -19.58
CA GLY A 9 33.22 -15.05 -18.77
C GLY A 9 32.59 -15.53 -17.45
N ARG A 10 32.93 -16.76 -17.02
CA ARG A 10 32.39 -17.42 -15.81
C ARG A 10 32.45 -16.58 -14.53
N ALA A 11 33.27 -15.53 -14.48
CA ALA A 11 33.40 -14.58 -13.37
C ALA A 11 32.27 -13.52 -13.27
N SER A 12 31.36 -13.40 -14.25
CA SER A 12 30.29 -12.39 -14.22
C SER A 12 28.99 -12.86 -13.55
N TRP A 13 28.84 -14.17 -13.31
CA TRP A 13 27.63 -14.73 -12.67
C TRP A 13 27.43 -14.31 -11.22
N PRO A 14 28.46 -14.25 -10.35
CA PRO A 14 28.30 -13.78 -8.97
C PRO A 14 27.84 -12.32 -8.92
N LEU A 15 28.38 -11.47 -9.79
CA LEU A 15 27.99 -10.06 -9.88
C LEU A 15 26.57 -9.90 -10.41
N ALA A 16 26.19 -10.69 -11.43
CA ALA A 16 24.82 -10.72 -11.94
C ALA A 16 23.83 -11.14 -10.84
N LEU A 17 24.17 -12.16 -10.04
CA LEU A 17 23.34 -12.60 -8.91
C LEU A 17 23.24 -11.54 -7.81
N LEU A 18 24.33 -10.84 -7.50
CA LEU A 18 24.34 -9.74 -6.52
C LEU A 18 23.42 -8.58 -6.89
N VAL A 19 23.18 -8.34 -8.19
CA VAL A 19 22.24 -7.30 -8.65
C VAL A 19 20.83 -7.87 -8.87
N ALA A 20 20.73 -9.06 -9.46
CA ALA A 20 19.45 -9.69 -9.78
C ALA A 20 18.66 -10.03 -8.52
N TYR A 21 19.30 -10.51 -7.46
CA TYR A 21 18.60 -10.93 -6.26
C TYR A 21 17.94 -9.77 -5.50
N PRO A 22 18.62 -8.64 -5.19
CA PRO A 22 17.95 -7.48 -4.60
C PRO A 22 16.84 -6.93 -5.50
N THR A 23 17.11 -6.84 -6.81
CA THR A 23 16.10 -6.34 -7.77
C THR A 23 14.85 -7.22 -7.79
N ALA A 24 15.03 -8.53 -7.84
CA ALA A 24 13.93 -9.50 -7.76
C ALA A 24 13.20 -9.41 -6.41
N SER A 25 13.91 -9.16 -5.32
CA SER A 25 13.32 -9.05 -3.98
C SER A 25 12.41 -7.82 -3.82
N VAL A 26 12.62 -6.74 -4.58
CA VAL A 26 11.68 -5.61 -4.63
C VAL A 26 10.37 -6.04 -5.31
N ALA A 27 10.46 -6.78 -6.41
CA ALA A 27 9.30 -7.30 -7.13
C ALA A 27 8.59 -8.46 -6.40
N MET A 28 9.35 -9.28 -5.69
CA MET A 28 8.89 -10.49 -5.00
C MET A 28 9.38 -10.48 -3.55
N PRO A 29 8.73 -9.70 -2.65
CA PRO A 29 9.21 -9.51 -1.28
C PRO A 29 9.36 -10.80 -0.48
N GLN A 30 8.66 -11.88 -0.86
CA GLN A 30 8.83 -13.21 -0.26
C GLN A 30 10.26 -13.75 -0.33
N LEU A 31 11.09 -13.27 -1.28
CA LEU A 31 12.50 -13.61 -1.37
C LEU A 31 13.32 -13.09 -0.19
N LEU A 32 12.81 -12.13 0.59
CA LEU A 32 13.52 -11.59 1.76
C LEU A 32 13.43 -12.49 3.01
N PHE A 33 12.98 -13.73 2.89
CA PHE A 33 12.92 -14.72 3.97
C PHE A 33 12.20 -14.20 5.22
N PHE A 34 10.88 -14.06 5.14
CA PHE A 34 10.05 -13.75 6.30
C PHE A 34 9.93 -15.01 7.20
N PRO A 35 10.30 -14.94 8.49
CA PRO A 35 10.35 -16.11 9.36
C PRO A 35 8.97 -16.67 9.74
N TYR A 36 7.91 -15.86 9.63
CA TYR A 36 6.54 -16.29 9.92
C TYR A 36 5.68 -16.12 8.67
N GLU A 37 4.92 -17.15 8.33
CA GLU A 37 3.89 -17.07 7.31
C GLU A 37 2.60 -17.79 7.71
N ALA A 38 1.48 -17.31 7.21
CA ALA A 38 0.19 -17.96 7.38
C ALA A 38 -0.74 -17.66 6.20
N GLN A 39 -1.46 -18.68 5.75
CA GLN A 39 -2.66 -18.49 4.93
C GLN A 39 -3.83 -18.13 5.85
N ILE A 40 -4.50 -17.01 5.59
CA ILE A 40 -5.66 -16.52 6.35
C ILE A 40 -6.73 -16.09 5.35
N GLY A 41 -7.79 -16.90 5.21
CA GLY A 41 -8.79 -16.69 4.16
C GLY A 41 -8.14 -16.75 2.78
N SER A 42 -8.44 -15.77 1.92
CA SER A 42 -7.81 -15.63 0.60
C SER A 42 -6.39 -15.04 0.64
N SER A 43 -5.95 -14.52 1.78
CA SER A 43 -4.68 -13.79 1.88
C SER A 43 -3.55 -14.63 2.46
N ARG A 44 -2.36 -14.54 1.89
CA ARG A 44 -1.12 -15.05 2.49
C ARG A 44 -0.39 -13.92 3.19
N VAL A 45 -0.11 -14.10 4.47
CA VAL A 45 0.56 -13.10 5.31
C VAL A 45 1.98 -13.58 5.61
N TYR A 46 2.96 -12.72 5.36
CA TYR A 46 4.37 -12.88 5.68
C TYR A 46 4.75 -11.87 6.77
N ALA A 47 5.48 -12.28 7.81
CA ALA A 47 5.79 -11.41 8.94
C ALA A 47 7.18 -11.69 9.54
N GLU A 48 7.75 -10.64 10.13
CA GLU A 48 9.02 -10.72 10.88
C GLU A 48 8.85 -11.13 12.34
N ALA A 49 7.63 -11.10 12.87
CA ALA A 49 7.28 -11.47 14.23
C ALA A 49 6.12 -12.49 14.25
N PRO A 50 5.95 -13.27 15.34
CA PRO A 50 4.85 -14.21 15.46
C PRO A 50 3.49 -13.59 15.16
N LEU A 51 2.66 -14.34 14.42
CA LEU A 51 1.34 -13.91 14.00
C LEU A 51 0.26 -14.45 14.93
N ASP A 52 -0.49 -13.57 15.59
CA ASP A 52 -1.82 -13.92 16.10
C ASP A 52 -2.78 -14.04 14.89
N ARG A 53 -3.05 -15.29 14.49
CA ARG A 53 -3.92 -15.60 13.35
C ARG A 53 -5.35 -15.12 13.55
N GLY A 54 -5.86 -15.11 14.78
CA GLY A 54 -7.22 -14.67 15.10
C GLY A 54 -7.35 -13.16 14.95
N ALA A 55 -6.40 -12.40 15.51
CA ALA A 55 -6.33 -10.95 15.33
C ALA A 55 -6.13 -10.56 13.88
N MET A 56 -5.22 -11.23 13.17
CA MET A 56 -4.94 -10.92 11.76
C MET A 56 -6.13 -11.24 10.86
N ARG A 57 -6.89 -12.32 11.13
CA ARG A 57 -8.15 -12.60 10.41
C ARG A 57 -9.14 -11.44 10.52
N ARG A 58 -9.38 -10.93 11.73
CA ARG A 58 -10.28 -9.78 11.95
C ARG A 58 -9.82 -8.53 11.21
N VAL A 59 -8.51 -8.28 11.17
CA VAL A 59 -7.92 -7.17 10.40
C VAL A 59 -8.22 -7.33 8.90
N LEU A 60 -7.98 -8.51 8.34
CA LEU A 60 -8.21 -8.77 6.91
C LEU A 60 -9.69 -8.68 6.55
N GLU A 61 -10.58 -9.27 7.36
CA GLU A 61 -12.03 -9.17 7.16
C GLU A 61 -12.51 -7.72 7.16
N ARG A 62 -12.00 -6.90 8.08
CA ARG A 62 -12.32 -5.46 8.13
C ARG A 62 -11.74 -4.69 6.94
N ALA A 63 -10.59 -5.09 6.41
CA ALA A 63 -10.06 -4.50 5.18
C ALA A 63 -10.93 -4.87 3.97
N ASP A 64 -11.40 -6.12 3.90
CA ASP A 64 -12.28 -6.61 2.85
C ASP A 64 -13.65 -5.92 2.88
N VAL A 65 -14.22 -5.69 4.07
CA VAL A 65 -15.48 -4.93 4.24
C VAL A 65 -15.33 -3.50 3.73
N ARG A 66 -14.20 -2.84 4.01
CA ARG A 66 -13.91 -1.50 3.49
C ARG A 66 -13.78 -1.48 1.98
N LEU A 67 -13.01 -2.42 1.43
CA LEU A 67 -12.87 -2.56 -0.02
C LEU A 67 -14.20 -2.78 -0.71
N ALA A 68 -15.10 -3.58 -0.12
CA ALA A 68 -16.42 -3.85 -0.67
C ALA A 68 -17.33 -2.62 -0.83
N THR A 69 -16.97 -1.47 -0.24
CA THR A 69 -17.66 -0.20 -0.49
C THR A 69 -17.33 0.41 -1.85
N SER A 70 -16.23 -0.04 -2.49
CA SER A 70 -15.82 0.38 -3.81
C SER A 70 -16.48 -0.50 -4.89
N PRO A 71 -17.01 0.09 -5.98
CA PRO A 71 -17.41 -0.69 -7.15
C PRO A 71 -16.21 -1.30 -7.91
N LEU A 72 -14.97 -0.95 -7.53
CA LEU A 72 -13.76 -1.58 -8.05
C LEU A 72 -13.34 -2.81 -7.24
N ALA A 73 -14.07 -3.18 -6.18
CA ALA A 73 -13.67 -4.23 -5.27
C ALA A 73 -13.41 -5.57 -5.97
N ASP A 74 -12.21 -6.11 -5.80
CA ASP A 74 -11.87 -7.49 -6.14
C ASP A 74 -11.09 -8.12 -4.98
N ARG A 75 -11.64 -9.19 -4.40
CA ARG A 75 -11.03 -9.93 -3.28
C ARG A 75 -9.80 -10.75 -3.69
N LYS A 76 -9.53 -10.86 -4.99
CA LYS A 76 -8.37 -11.56 -5.55
C LYS A 76 -7.15 -10.66 -5.69
N VAL A 77 -7.24 -9.41 -5.26
CA VAL A 77 -6.19 -8.40 -5.37
C VAL A 77 -5.59 -8.06 -4.00
N GLY A 78 -4.28 -7.77 -3.98
CA GLY A 78 -3.45 -7.59 -2.80
C GLY A 78 -3.52 -8.77 -1.83
N THR A 79 -3.51 -9.99 -2.36
CA THR A 79 -3.66 -11.22 -1.58
C THR A 79 -2.40 -11.54 -0.76
N ARG A 80 -1.24 -10.98 -1.11
CA ARG A 80 0.00 -11.18 -0.34
C ARG A 80 0.29 -9.95 0.52
N VAL A 81 0.27 -10.14 1.84
CA VAL A 81 0.51 -9.07 2.81
C VAL A 81 1.84 -9.31 3.53
N PHE A 82 2.73 -8.33 3.48
CA PHE A 82 4.06 -8.38 4.08
C PHE A 82 4.14 -7.41 5.26
N LEU A 83 4.24 -7.94 6.47
CA LEU A 83 4.35 -7.19 7.72
C LEU A 83 5.81 -7.09 8.15
N THR A 84 6.38 -5.90 8.00
CA THR A 84 7.75 -5.58 8.42
C THR A 84 7.75 -4.89 9.79
N SER A 85 8.86 -4.97 10.52
CA SER A 85 9.04 -4.36 11.85
C SER A 85 9.78 -3.02 11.81
N GLY A 86 9.80 -2.32 10.65
CA GLY A 86 10.56 -1.09 10.46
C GLY A 86 12.09 -1.26 10.36
N GLY A 87 12.58 -2.50 10.32
CA GLY A 87 13.99 -2.84 10.20
C GLY A 87 14.55 -2.77 8.78
N TRP A 88 15.60 -3.55 8.50
CA TRP A 88 16.28 -3.52 7.20
C TRP A 88 15.37 -3.92 6.03
N ARG A 89 14.45 -4.88 6.21
CA ARG A 89 13.48 -5.25 5.15
C ARG A 89 12.56 -4.10 4.78
N TRP A 90 12.08 -3.35 5.78
CA TRP A 90 11.32 -2.13 5.54
C TRP A 90 12.15 -1.12 4.77
N ARG A 91 13.33 -0.76 5.28
CA ARG A 91 14.21 0.24 4.64
C ARG A 91 14.52 -0.10 3.19
N PHE A 92 14.73 -1.39 2.91
CA PHE A 92 14.97 -1.90 1.56
C PHE A 92 13.72 -1.82 0.66
N LEU A 93 12.58 -2.33 1.13
CA LEU A 93 11.32 -2.33 0.37
C LEU A 93 10.72 -0.92 0.23
N SER A 94 11.05 0.00 1.12
CA SER A 94 10.57 1.39 1.15
C SER A 94 11.55 2.39 0.51
N LEU A 95 12.59 1.93 -0.21
CA LEU A 95 13.50 2.82 -0.92
C LEU A 95 12.71 3.71 -1.91
N GLY A 96 12.75 5.02 -1.70
CA GLY A 96 11.95 6.00 -2.46
C GLY A 96 10.56 6.33 -1.88
N SER A 97 10.19 5.76 -0.72
CA SER A 97 8.87 5.94 -0.08
C SER A 97 8.97 6.03 1.46
N GLY A 98 10.01 6.69 1.97
CA GLY A 98 10.46 6.59 3.37
C GLY A 98 9.49 7.10 4.45
N THR A 99 8.45 7.85 4.10
CA THR A 99 7.42 8.37 5.02
C THR A 99 6.13 7.55 5.04
N SER A 100 6.03 6.48 4.25
CA SER A 100 4.78 5.73 4.12
C SER A 100 4.53 4.74 5.26
N LEU A 101 3.25 4.47 5.54
CA LEU A 101 2.84 3.46 6.53
C LEU A 101 2.71 2.06 5.89
N GLY A 102 2.32 2.04 4.62
CA GLY A 102 2.30 0.88 3.75
C GLY A 102 2.69 1.27 2.33
N LEU A 103 2.91 0.32 1.45
CA LEU A 103 3.14 0.60 0.05
C LEU A 103 2.79 -0.61 -0.81
N THR A 104 2.52 -0.30 -2.08
CA THR A 104 2.44 -1.23 -3.19
C THR A 104 3.33 -0.69 -4.31
N ARG A 105 3.83 -1.55 -5.20
CA ARG A 105 4.74 -1.13 -6.29
C ARG A 105 4.28 -1.75 -7.61
N PRO A 106 4.35 -1.03 -8.75
CA PRO A 106 3.94 -1.57 -10.06
C PRO A 106 4.49 -2.97 -10.37
N MET A 107 5.79 -3.18 -10.15
CA MET A 107 6.41 -4.49 -10.38
C MET A 107 5.95 -5.56 -9.38
N SER A 108 5.73 -5.18 -8.12
CA SER A 108 5.28 -6.10 -7.09
C SER A 108 3.81 -6.46 -7.25
N ASP A 109 2.96 -5.57 -7.76
CA ASP A 109 1.59 -5.92 -8.13
C ASP A 109 1.56 -6.97 -9.24
N LEU A 110 2.36 -6.79 -10.30
CA LEU A 110 2.40 -7.74 -11.42
C LEU A 110 2.84 -9.13 -10.98
N LEU A 111 3.91 -9.21 -10.20
CA LEU A 111 4.63 -10.45 -9.93
C LEU A 111 4.22 -11.08 -8.59
N ALA A 112 3.78 -10.23 -7.65
CA ALA A 112 3.56 -10.61 -6.28
C ALA A 112 2.22 -10.19 -5.68
N ASP A 113 1.44 -9.32 -6.34
CA ASP A 113 0.19 -8.78 -5.79
C ASP A 113 0.36 -8.34 -4.31
N ALA A 114 1.45 -7.60 -4.06
CA ALA A 114 2.04 -7.45 -2.73
C ALA A 114 1.65 -6.14 -2.06
N VAL A 115 1.03 -6.24 -0.88
CA VAL A 115 0.80 -5.15 0.07
C VAL A 115 1.87 -5.21 1.15
N ILE A 116 2.72 -4.19 1.25
CA ILE A 116 3.81 -4.14 2.22
C ILE A 116 3.46 -3.11 3.29
N VAL A 117 3.55 -3.48 4.57
CA VAL A 117 3.19 -2.60 5.68
C VAL A 117 4.32 -2.54 6.70
N ASN A 118 4.62 -1.34 7.20
CA ASN A 118 5.42 -1.17 8.40
C ASN A 118 4.54 -1.38 9.63
N ARG A 119 4.56 -2.58 10.20
CA ARG A 119 3.67 -3.01 11.27
C ARG A 119 3.82 -2.17 12.54
N ARG A 120 5.00 -1.59 12.80
CA ARG A 120 5.24 -0.71 13.96
C ARG A 120 4.63 0.67 13.81
N ALA A 121 4.40 1.12 12.58
CA ALA A 121 3.85 2.43 12.29
C ALA A 121 2.31 2.45 12.29
N VAL A 122 1.67 1.29 12.48
CA VAL A 122 0.21 1.15 12.42
C VAL A 122 -0.33 0.47 13.67
N SER A 123 -1.50 0.92 14.12
CA SER A 123 -2.19 0.29 15.24
C SER A 123 -2.83 -1.04 14.83
N ILE A 124 -2.83 -2.03 15.73
CA ILE A 124 -3.76 -3.16 15.55
C ILE A 124 -5.15 -2.60 15.75
N ASP A 125 -6.04 -2.94 14.83
CA ASP A 125 -7.48 -2.90 14.99
C ASP A 125 -7.96 -3.28 16.40
N GLY A 126 -8.28 -2.29 17.24
CA GLY A 126 -8.70 -2.49 18.63
C GLY A 126 -7.82 -1.82 19.70
N GLY A 127 -6.64 -1.30 19.32
CA GLY A 127 -5.94 -0.31 20.14
C GLY A 127 -6.66 1.04 20.05
N GLY A 128 -6.97 1.65 21.20
CA GLY A 128 -7.53 3.00 21.25
C GLY A 128 -6.60 4.02 20.56
N PRO A 129 -7.09 5.20 20.18
CA PRO A 129 -6.36 6.21 19.39
C PRO A 129 -5.17 6.89 20.10
N ASN A 130 -4.70 6.34 21.23
CA ASN A 130 -3.71 6.95 22.12
C ASN A 130 -2.26 6.59 21.75
N GLY A 131 -1.88 6.87 20.51
CA GLY A 131 -0.49 6.92 20.07
C GLY A 131 -0.18 8.24 19.35
N PRO A 132 1.10 8.56 19.09
CA PRO A 132 1.49 9.72 18.27
C PRO A 132 0.70 9.78 16.96
N ILE A 133 0.46 10.97 16.38
CA ILE A 133 -0.36 11.18 15.16
C ILE A 133 0.02 10.19 14.02
N ALA A 134 1.31 9.85 13.90
CA ALA A 134 1.83 8.88 12.93
C ALA A 134 1.39 7.41 13.16
N SER A 135 0.74 7.08 14.28
CA SER A 135 0.41 5.70 14.71
C SER A 135 -1.08 5.39 14.81
N ARG A 136 -1.96 6.30 14.35
CA ARG A 136 -3.42 6.16 14.51
C ARG A 136 -4.11 5.36 13.41
N ARG A 137 -3.52 5.25 12.21
CA ARG A 137 -4.14 4.46 11.14
C ARG A 137 -4.17 2.99 11.54
N ARG A 138 -5.36 2.42 11.46
CA ARG A 138 -5.60 1.01 11.74
C ARG A 138 -4.97 0.16 10.64
N LEU A 139 -4.37 -0.96 10.99
CA LEU A 139 -3.76 -1.88 10.02
C LEU A 139 -4.76 -2.28 8.91
N SER A 140 -6.02 -2.52 9.25
CA SER A 140 -7.05 -2.86 8.24
C SER A 140 -7.34 -1.72 7.28
N SER A 141 -7.24 -0.47 7.73
CA SER A 141 -7.40 0.71 6.88
C SER A 141 -6.21 0.86 5.93
N VAL A 142 -4.98 0.70 6.44
CA VAL A 142 -3.78 0.75 5.59
C VAL A 142 -3.83 -0.36 4.53
N ILE A 143 -4.20 -1.59 4.88
CA ILE A 143 -4.34 -2.68 3.89
C ILE A 143 -5.41 -2.33 2.83
N ALA A 144 -6.57 -1.79 3.23
CA ALA A 144 -7.60 -1.39 2.28
C ALA A 144 -7.15 -0.24 1.36
N HIS A 145 -6.43 0.74 1.90
CA HIS A 145 -5.82 1.84 1.15
C HIS A 145 -4.86 1.28 0.09
N GLU A 146 -3.89 0.45 0.51
CA GLU A 146 -2.89 -0.12 -0.40
C GLU A 146 -3.51 -1.01 -1.48
N ARG A 147 -4.50 -1.84 -1.12
CA ARG A 147 -5.23 -2.65 -2.11
C ARG A 147 -5.98 -1.80 -3.13
N THR A 148 -6.47 -0.63 -2.72
CA THR A 148 -7.13 0.31 -3.64
C THR A 148 -6.18 0.81 -4.72
N HIS A 149 -4.90 1.05 -4.39
CA HIS A 149 -3.88 1.39 -5.39
C HIS A 149 -3.63 0.28 -6.41
N ILE A 150 -3.69 -0.98 -5.99
CA ILE A 150 -3.60 -2.13 -6.90
C ILE A 150 -4.83 -2.19 -7.80
N LEU A 151 -6.03 -2.05 -7.23
CA LEU A 151 -7.29 -2.06 -7.99
C LEU A 151 -7.35 -0.94 -9.02
N LEU A 152 -6.90 0.27 -8.68
CA LEU A 152 -6.81 1.40 -9.62
C LEU A 152 -5.88 1.05 -10.79
N ARG A 153 -4.73 0.42 -10.51
CA ARG A 153 -3.77 -0.02 -11.52
C ARG A 153 -4.31 -1.13 -12.42
N HIS A 154 -5.04 -2.09 -11.86
CA HIS A 154 -5.75 -3.12 -12.63
C HIS A 154 -6.86 -2.50 -13.51
N ARG A 155 -7.62 -1.54 -12.98
CA ARG A 155 -8.76 -0.95 -13.69
C ARG A 155 -8.35 0.02 -14.79
N LEU A 156 -7.33 0.84 -14.56
CA LEU A 156 -6.93 1.93 -15.47
C LEU A 156 -5.71 1.57 -16.33
N GLY A 157 -4.97 0.53 -15.97
CA GLY A 157 -3.62 0.29 -16.46
C GLY A 157 -2.59 1.20 -15.77
N TRP A 158 -1.33 0.77 -15.76
CA TRP A 158 -0.28 1.44 -14.98
C TRP A 158 -0.01 2.87 -15.43
N LEU A 159 0.07 3.11 -16.73
CA LEU A 159 0.37 4.44 -17.27
C LEU A 159 -0.65 5.46 -16.78
N ARG A 160 -1.93 5.15 -16.93
CA ARG A 160 -3.02 6.04 -16.54
C ARG A 160 -3.11 6.20 -15.02
N ALA A 161 -2.92 5.11 -14.27
CA ALA A 161 -2.92 5.17 -12.82
C ALA A 161 -1.78 6.04 -12.27
N SER A 162 -0.60 6.00 -12.88
CA SER A 162 0.57 6.82 -12.49
C SER A 162 0.41 8.31 -12.84
N THR A 163 -0.45 8.65 -13.80
CA THR A 163 -0.76 10.04 -14.16
C THR A 163 -2.00 10.58 -13.44
N LEU A 164 -2.64 9.79 -12.56
CA LEU A 164 -3.78 10.29 -11.80
C LEU A 164 -3.33 11.46 -10.90
N PRO A 165 -4.12 12.55 -10.83
CA PRO A 165 -3.88 13.58 -9.84
C PRO A 165 -3.86 12.99 -8.44
N PHE A 166 -2.91 13.45 -7.60
CA PHE A 166 -2.73 12.98 -6.22
C PHE A 166 -4.05 12.92 -5.43
N TRP A 167 -4.92 13.93 -5.59
CA TRP A 167 -6.18 13.98 -4.87
C TRP A 167 -7.14 12.84 -5.26
N LYS A 168 -7.01 12.28 -6.46
CA LYS A 168 -7.79 11.12 -6.91
C LYS A 168 -7.15 9.81 -6.47
N SER A 169 -5.84 9.64 -6.66
CA SER A 169 -5.17 8.40 -6.28
C SER A 169 -5.22 8.18 -4.78
N GLU A 170 -4.66 9.10 -4.00
CA GLU A 170 -4.60 8.98 -2.54
C GLU A 170 -5.95 9.25 -1.89
N GLY A 171 -6.69 10.25 -2.39
CA GLY A 171 -7.99 10.59 -1.82
C GLY A 171 -9.03 9.48 -1.99
N TYR A 172 -9.00 8.75 -3.12
CA TYR A 172 -9.89 7.62 -3.34
C TYR A 172 -9.48 6.40 -2.50
N ALA A 173 -8.18 6.12 -2.40
CA ALA A 173 -7.69 5.08 -1.50
C ALA A 173 -8.06 5.35 -0.03
N ASP A 174 -7.94 6.61 0.44
CA ASP A 174 -8.38 7.01 1.77
C ASP A 174 -9.91 7.03 1.94
N TYR A 175 -10.67 7.35 0.89
CA TYR A 175 -12.12 7.25 0.89
C TYR A 175 -12.57 5.79 1.11
N VAL A 176 -12.03 4.86 0.33
CA VAL A 176 -12.34 3.41 0.44
C VAL A 176 -11.86 2.84 1.78
N ALA A 177 -10.69 3.27 2.27
CA ALA A 177 -10.18 2.85 3.56
C ALA A 177 -11.02 3.38 4.75
N GLY A 178 -11.86 4.39 4.52
CA GLY A 178 -12.77 4.95 5.53
C GLY A 178 -12.06 5.58 6.72
N ASP A 179 -10.78 5.95 6.57
CA ASP A 179 -9.93 6.46 7.65
C ASP A 179 -8.92 7.45 7.06
N SER A 180 -8.43 8.37 7.88
CA SER A 180 -7.43 9.36 7.50
C SER A 180 -6.36 9.47 8.57
N THR A 181 -5.18 9.93 8.18
CA THR A 181 -4.09 10.20 9.13
C THR A 181 -4.46 11.30 10.14
N LEU A 182 -5.36 12.21 9.77
CA LEU A 182 -5.84 13.31 10.60
C LEU A 182 -7.34 13.19 10.88
N SER A 183 -7.75 13.61 12.08
CA SER A 183 -9.14 14.00 12.36
C SER A 183 -9.45 15.41 11.82
N ALA A 184 -10.74 15.77 11.78
CA ALA A 184 -11.18 17.10 11.33
C ALA A 184 -10.56 18.22 12.18
N ASP A 185 -10.63 18.09 13.51
CA ASP A 185 -10.06 19.06 14.45
C ASP A 185 -8.53 19.20 14.29
N GLU A 186 -7.83 18.11 13.98
CA GLU A 186 -6.40 18.16 13.72
C GLU A 186 -6.06 18.83 12.40
N ALA A 187 -6.84 18.56 11.35
CA ALA A 187 -6.70 19.24 10.08
C ALA A 187 -6.95 20.75 10.25
N GLU A 188 -7.97 21.14 11.01
CA GLU A 188 -8.27 22.54 11.32
C GLU A 188 -7.13 23.20 12.12
N ARG A 189 -6.63 22.54 13.18
CA ARG A 189 -5.48 23.03 13.95
C ARG A 189 -4.24 23.23 13.07
N LEU A 190 -3.92 22.26 12.19
CA LEU A 190 -2.78 22.37 11.29
C LEU A 190 -2.93 23.53 10.29
N ARG A 191 -4.15 23.77 9.80
CA ARG A 191 -4.46 24.93 8.94
C ARG A 191 -4.32 26.25 9.69
N ALA A 192 -4.82 26.33 10.93
CA ALA A 192 -4.75 27.54 11.75
C ALA A 192 -3.31 27.96 12.05
N VAL A 193 -2.40 27.01 12.23
CA VAL A 193 -0.96 27.26 12.46
C VAL A 193 -0.19 27.45 11.14
N GLY A 194 -0.86 27.40 9.98
CA GLY A 194 -0.25 27.62 8.67
C GLY A 194 0.77 26.54 8.26
N THR A 195 0.74 25.36 8.88
CA THR A 195 1.73 24.32 8.64
C THR A 195 1.41 23.54 7.38
N LYS A 196 2.35 23.50 6.43
CA LYS A 196 2.29 22.57 5.29
C LYS A 196 2.70 21.18 5.76
N SER A 197 1.73 20.29 5.94
CA SER A 197 1.97 18.89 6.32
C SER A 197 1.50 17.94 5.21
N PRO A 198 2.28 16.91 4.84
CA PRO A 198 1.80 15.85 3.95
C PRO A 198 0.48 15.26 4.42
N ALA A 199 0.31 15.05 5.74
CA ALA A 199 -0.92 14.49 6.29
C ALA A 199 -2.17 15.35 6.00
N LEU A 200 -2.01 16.67 5.90
CA LEU A 200 -3.08 17.59 5.53
C LEU A 200 -3.48 17.41 4.05
N ALA A 201 -2.52 17.21 3.16
CA ALA A 201 -2.81 16.95 1.74
C ALA A 201 -3.62 15.66 1.53
N TYR A 202 -3.30 14.58 2.26
CA TYR A 202 -4.07 13.33 2.22
C TYR A 202 -5.50 13.54 2.75
N TYR A 203 -5.64 14.25 3.87
CA TYR A 203 -6.96 14.59 4.43
C TYR A 203 -7.79 15.38 3.41
N ASP A 204 -7.24 16.45 2.84
CA ASP A 204 -7.91 17.31 1.86
C ASP A 204 -8.28 16.54 0.59
N ALA A 205 -7.41 15.65 0.13
CA ALA A 205 -7.66 14.76 -1.01
C ALA A 205 -8.90 13.89 -0.77
N ARG A 206 -8.99 13.24 0.40
CA ARG A 206 -10.15 12.41 0.77
C ARG A 206 -11.44 13.23 0.84
N ILE A 207 -11.40 14.43 1.44
CA ILE A 207 -12.57 15.32 1.50
C ILE A 207 -13.02 15.70 0.09
N ARG A 208 -12.07 16.06 -0.79
CA ARG A 208 -12.37 16.39 -2.19
C ARG A 208 -13.00 15.22 -2.95
N VAL A 209 -12.49 14.00 -2.78
CA VAL A 209 -13.08 12.80 -3.40
C VAL A 209 -14.49 12.54 -2.86
N THR A 210 -14.68 12.66 -1.55
CA THR A 210 -15.99 12.47 -0.91
C THR A 210 -17.02 13.43 -1.50
N ALA A 211 -16.67 14.71 -1.61
CA ALA A 211 -17.54 15.72 -2.21
C ALA A 211 -17.79 15.46 -3.71
N ALA A 212 -16.77 15.08 -4.47
CA ALA A 212 -16.90 14.78 -5.90
C ALA A 212 -17.80 13.57 -6.16
N LEU A 213 -17.69 12.51 -5.34
CA LEU A 213 -18.56 11.33 -5.42
C LEU A 213 -19.99 11.67 -5.00
N ALA A 214 -20.18 12.46 -3.94
CA ALA A 214 -21.52 12.93 -3.56
C ALA A 214 -22.18 13.73 -4.70
N ALA A 215 -21.44 14.62 -5.34
CA ALA A 215 -21.93 15.45 -6.44
C ALA A 215 -22.24 14.66 -7.73
N ASN A 216 -21.57 13.52 -7.96
CA ASN A 216 -21.72 12.74 -9.19
C ASN A 216 -22.56 11.46 -9.04
N GLY A 217 -23.22 11.29 -7.88
CA GLY A 217 -24.07 10.13 -7.57
C GLY A 217 -23.31 8.85 -7.20
N GLY A 218 -22.06 8.97 -6.74
CA GLY A 218 -21.20 7.84 -6.38
C GLY A 218 -20.49 7.18 -7.56
N ASP A 219 -20.49 7.83 -8.73
CA ASP A 219 -19.89 7.29 -9.95
C ASP A 219 -18.35 7.42 -9.91
N VAL A 220 -17.70 6.31 -9.55
CA VAL A 220 -16.25 6.20 -9.48
C VAL A 220 -15.61 6.34 -10.86
N GLN A 221 -16.27 5.93 -11.95
CA GLN A 221 -15.70 6.07 -13.28
C GLN A 221 -15.65 7.54 -13.68
N LYS A 222 -16.71 8.31 -13.41
CA LYS A 222 -16.70 9.77 -13.62
C LYS A 222 -15.61 10.45 -12.79
N LEU A 223 -15.45 10.05 -11.53
CA LEU A 223 -14.36 10.57 -10.67
C LEU A 223 -12.99 10.36 -11.34
N LEU A 224 -12.69 9.14 -11.79
CA LEU A 224 -11.39 8.75 -12.35
C LEU A 224 -11.16 9.25 -13.80
N ASN A 225 -12.22 9.64 -14.51
CA ASN A 225 -12.17 10.11 -15.90
C ASN A 225 -12.21 11.64 -16.05
N ALA A 226 -12.73 12.37 -15.06
CA ALA A 226 -12.70 13.84 -15.11
C ALA A 226 -11.24 14.34 -15.21
N GLN A 227 -10.99 15.44 -15.89
CA GLN A 227 -9.68 16.09 -15.87
C GLN A 227 -9.57 16.97 -14.62
#